data_AF-A0AA42ZXH8-F1
#
_entry.id   AF-A0AA42ZXH8-F1
#
_cell.length_a   1.000
_cell.length_b   1.000
_cell.length_c   1.000
_cell.angle_alpha   90.00
_cell.angle_beta   90.00
_cell.angle_gamma   90.00
#
_symmetry.space_group_name_H-M   'P 1'
#
loop_
_entity.id
_entity.type
_entity.pdbx_description
1 polymer ?
#
loop_
_entity_poly.entity_id
_entity_poly.type
_entity_poly.pdbx_seq_one_letter_code
_entity_poly.pdbx_strand_id
1 'polypeptide(L)'
;MKQRANGMTLLELMIALGLAAMLSVGLVQIASAAASSTRLQRNQAQIQENARLAITMISRYVREAGFNPRPWDVNLPEMGWDGGSIESASINSDRLVVRSWSDRNCFDNRNPETDPEGLPAFYIRVSSFELNSSHGLTWECRYGPSLTELVNQVRRQGLVQNVDSFQALFGEDTNQDHVVDRWVKAGHWNQATGISGVRLGLLLSSEDRVSEPVKYTFPVLDATARSRADGKLRRVFEFAAAIRSKTG
;
A
#
# COMPACT_ATOMS: atom_id res chain seq x y z
N MET A 1 -40.81 -48.53 -42.09
CA MET A 1 -42.01 -48.28 -41.24
C MET A 1 -42.02 -46.80 -40.88
N LYS A 2 -43.04 -46.05 -41.30
CA LYS A 2 -43.20 -44.61 -41.02
C LYS A 2 -43.82 -44.44 -39.63
N GLN A 3 -43.08 -43.94 -38.65
CA GLN A 3 -43.65 -43.59 -37.35
C GLN A 3 -44.63 -42.41 -37.52
N ARG A 4 -45.87 -42.59 -37.06
CA ARG A 4 -46.85 -41.50 -36.94
C ARG A 4 -46.45 -40.62 -35.75
N ALA A 5 -46.27 -39.33 -35.96
CA ALA A 5 -46.14 -38.37 -34.87
C ALA A 5 -47.53 -38.15 -34.24
N ASN A 6 -47.68 -38.47 -32.96
CA ASN A 6 -48.87 -38.09 -32.20
C ASN A 6 -48.81 -36.58 -31.93
N GLY A 7 -49.90 -35.86 -32.19
CA GLY A 7 -50.00 -34.43 -31.92
C GLY A 7 -49.99 -34.15 -30.41
N MET A 8 -49.26 -33.11 -29.98
CA MET A 8 -49.24 -32.66 -28.59
C MET A 8 -50.56 -31.97 -28.22
N THR A 9 -51.01 -32.15 -26.98
CA THR A 9 -52.18 -31.41 -26.48
C THR A 9 -51.80 -29.97 -26.12
N LEU A 10 -52.75 -29.02 -26.19
CA LEU A 10 -52.51 -27.63 -25.77
C LEU A 10 -52.00 -27.55 -24.32
N LEU A 11 -52.52 -28.41 -23.45
CA LEU A 11 -52.09 -28.53 -22.06
C LEU A 11 -50.63 -28.96 -21.94
N GLU A 12 -50.21 -29.95 -22.72
CA GLU A 12 -48.83 -30.44 -22.75
C GLU A 12 -47.85 -29.37 -23.24
N LEU A 13 -48.25 -28.56 -24.23
CA LEU A 13 -47.46 -27.40 -24.67
C LEU A 13 -47.34 -26.35 -23.57
N MET A 14 -48.44 -26.03 -22.88
CA MET A 14 -48.42 -25.05 -21.77
C MET A 14 -47.54 -25.52 -20.60
N ILE A 15 -47.60 -26.82 -20.27
CA ILE A 15 -46.75 -27.42 -19.23
C ILE A 15 -45.28 -27.39 -19.66
N ALA A 16 -44.98 -27.81 -20.90
CA ALA A 16 -43.62 -27.82 -21.42
C ALA A 16 -42.99 -26.42 -21.42
N LEU A 17 -43.73 -25.40 -21.87
CA LEU A 17 -43.29 -24.01 -21.85
C LEU A 17 -43.11 -23.47 -20.43
N GLY A 18 -44.02 -23.81 -19.50
CA GLY A 18 -43.91 -23.43 -18.10
C GLY A 18 -42.66 -24.00 -17.43
N LEU A 19 -42.38 -25.29 -17.65
CA LEU A 19 -41.18 -25.95 -17.12
C LEU A 19 -39.90 -25.40 -17.76
N ALA A 20 -39.89 -25.16 -19.08
CA ALA A 20 -38.75 -24.56 -19.76
C ALA A 20 -38.44 -23.16 -19.22
N ALA A 21 -39.46 -22.31 -19.04
CA ALA A 21 -39.30 -20.98 -18.47
C ALA A 21 -38.74 -21.03 -17.04
N MET A 22 -39.29 -21.91 -16.19
CA MET A 22 -38.80 -22.10 -14.82
C MET A 22 -37.33 -22.54 -14.79
N LEU A 23 -36.93 -23.48 -15.66
CA LEU A 23 -35.55 -23.93 -15.78
C LEU A 23 -34.61 -22.84 -16.28
N SER A 24 -35.03 -22.06 -17.29
CA SER A 24 -34.23 -20.94 -17.80
C SER A 24 -33.98 -19.88 -16.73
N VAL A 25 -35.00 -19.52 -15.93
CA VAL A 25 -34.83 -18.58 -14.81
C VAL A 25 -33.85 -19.13 -13.77
N GLY A 26 -33.96 -20.41 -13.41
CA GLY A 26 -33.02 -21.07 -12.49
C GLY A 26 -31.57 -21.03 -12.99
N LEU A 27 -31.35 -21.32 -14.29
CA LEU A 27 -30.02 -21.25 -14.91
C LEU A 27 -29.43 -19.83 -14.89
N VAL A 28 -30.25 -18.82 -15.18
CA VAL A 28 -29.84 -17.41 -15.11
C VAL A 28 -29.44 -17.02 -13.69
N GLN A 29 -30.20 -17.45 -12.67
CA GLN A 29 -29.87 -17.19 -11.28
C GLN A 29 -28.52 -17.82 -10.90
N ILE A 30 -28.29 -19.09 -11.23
CA ILE A 30 -27.02 -19.78 -10.96
C ILE A 30 -25.85 -19.07 -11.66
N ALA A 31 -26.02 -18.74 -12.95
CA ALA A 31 -24.98 -18.04 -13.71
C ALA A 31 -24.66 -16.66 -13.12
N SER A 32 -25.68 -15.90 -12.71
CA SER A 32 -25.51 -14.59 -12.08
C SER A 32 -24.79 -14.66 -10.74
N ALA A 33 -25.14 -15.65 -9.90
CA ALA A 33 -24.50 -15.89 -8.62
C ALA A 33 -23.03 -16.32 -8.80
N ALA A 34 -22.75 -17.19 -9.77
CA ALA A 34 -21.38 -17.61 -10.10
C ALA A 34 -20.53 -16.43 -10.61
N ALA A 35 -21.10 -15.55 -11.44
CA ALA A 35 -20.42 -14.35 -11.93
C ALA A 35 -20.12 -13.36 -10.79
N SER A 36 -21.07 -13.15 -9.88
CA SER A 36 -20.87 -12.31 -8.69
C SER A 36 -19.78 -12.87 -7.76
N SER A 37 -19.81 -14.18 -7.49
CA SER A 37 -18.81 -14.86 -6.68
C SER A 37 -17.41 -14.77 -7.29
N THR A 38 -17.29 -15.01 -8.60
CA THR A 38 -16.01 -14.91 -9.32
C THR A 38 -15.44 -13.48 -9.24
N ARG A 39 -16.30 -12.46 -9.38
CA ARG A 39 -15.90 -11.05 -9.25
C ARG A 39 -15.39 -10.75 -7.85
N LEU A 40 -16.09 -11.22 -6.82
CA LEU A 40 -15.68 -11.05 -5.43
C LEU A 40 -14.31 -11.70 -5.17
N GLN A 41 -14.10 -12.93 -5.66
CA GLN A 41 -12.82 -13.63 -5.51
C GLN A 41 -11.67 -12.89 -6.19
N ARG A 42 -11.87 -12.41 -7.44
CA ARG A 42 -10.85 -11.61 -8.15
C ARG A 42 -10.53 -10.31 -7.42
N ASN A 43 -11.54 -9.59 -6.95
CA ASN A 43 -11.35 -8.36 -6.19
C ASN A 43 -10.60 -8.58 -4.88
N GLN A 44 -10.89 -9.66 -4.16
CA GLN A 44 -10.14 -10.01 -2.95
C GLN A 44 -8.68 -10.35 -3.27
N ALA A 45 -8.43 -11.15 -4.32
CA ALA A 45 -7.09 -11.49 -4.75
C ALA A 45 -6.29 -10.23 -5.15
N GLN A 46 -6.92 -9.32 -5.89
CA GLN A 46 -6.28 -8.08 -6.31
C GLN A 46 -5.96 -7.16 -5.12
N ILE A 47 -6.89 -6.98 -4.19
CA ILE A 47 -6.65 -6.19 -2.97
C ILE A 47 -5.46 -6.77 -2.18
N GLN A 48 -5.39 -8.09 -2.07
CA GLN A 48 -4.30 -8.76 -1.36
C GLN A 48 -2.95 -8.59 -2.07
N GLU A 49 -2.92 -8.73 -3.40
CA GLU A 49 -1.70 -8.52 -4.18
C GLU A 49 -1.21 -7.07 -4.08
N ASN A 50 -2.13 -6.11 -4.17
CA ASN A 50 -1.88 -4.69 -3.98
C ASN A 50 -1.30 -4.40 -2.58
N ALA A 51 -1.88 -5.00 -1.53
CA ALA A 51 -1.34 -4.89 -0.18
C ALA A 51 0.08 -5.45 -0.09
N ARG A 52 0.30 -6.67 -0.60
CA ARG A 52 1.59 -7.34 -0.58
C ARG A 52 2.67 -6.52 -1.27
N LEU A 53 2.35 -5.92 -2.42
CA LEU A 53 3.27 -5.05 -3.17
C LEU A 53 3.63 -3.79 -2.36
N ALA A 54 2.64 -3.07 -1.81
CA ALA A 54 2.88 -1.89 -0.98
C ALA A 54 3.74 -2.22 0.25
N ILE A 55 3.37 -3.27 0.98
CA ILE A 55 4.08 -3.71 2.19
C ILE A 55 5.53 -4.07 1.87
N THR A 56 5.76 -4.86 0.82
CA THR A 56 7.10 -5.31 0.44
C THR A 56 8.01 -4.14 0.07
N MET A 57 7.49 -3.21 -0.74
CA MET A 57 8.24 -2.05 -1.20
C MET A 57 8.55 -1.09 -0.04
N ILE A 58 7.54 -0.69 0.74
CA ILE A 58 7.75 0.29 1.81
C ILE A 58 8.64 -0.30 2.92
N SER A 59 8.40 -1.56 3.31
CA SER A 59 9.19 -2.20 4.36
C SER A 59 10.67 -2.31 3.99
N ARG A 60 11.00 -2.47 2.70
CA ARG A 60 12.40 -2.44 2.23
C ARG A 60 13.05 -1.11 2.59
N TYR A 61 12.44 0.01 2.18
CA TYR A 61 13.02 1.34 2.43
C TYR A 61 12.99 1.73 3.91
N VAL A 62 11.98 1.30 4.68
CA VAL A 62 11.96 1.51 6.14
C VAL A 62 13.09 0.75 6.84
N ARG A 63 13.38 -0.50 6.43
CA ARG A 63 14.49 -1.27 7.03
C ARG A 63 15.85 -0.67 6.71
N GLU A 64 16.01 -0.08 5.52
CA GLU A 64 17.26 0.57 5.08
C GLU A 64 17.43 1.97 5.67
N ALA A 65 16.36 2.55 6.22
CA ALA A 65 16.37 3.91 6.77
C ALA A 65 17.43 4.06 7.86
N GLY A 66 18.01 5.27 7.92
CA GLY A 66 19.11 5.71 8.79
C GLY A 66 20.28 4.75 8.91
N PHE A 67 20.49 3.91 7.89
CA PHE A 67 21.77 3.26 7.67
C PHE A 67 22.85 4.35 7.51
N ASN A 68 23.96 4.16 8.23
CA ASN A 68 25.15 4.99 8.15
C ASN A 68 26.37 4.08 7.85
N PRO A 69 27.11 4.29 6.75
CA PRO A 69 28.25 3.46 6.40
C PRO A 69 29.46 3.67 7.32
N ARG A 70 29.54 4.82 7.99
CA ARG A 70 30.65 5.18 8.89
C ARG A 70 30.08 5.81 10.17
N PRO A 71 29.41 5.02 11.04
CA PRO A 71 28.75 5.54 12.25
C PRO A 71 29.74 6.15 13.26
N TRP A 72 31.04 5.87 13.13
CA TRP A 72 32.10 6.50 13.92
C TRP A 72 32.50 7.90 13.44
N ASP A 73 32.09 8.31 12.23
CA ASP A 73 32.39 9.63 11.69
C ASP A 73 31.34 10.65 12.15
N VAL A 74 31.72 11.46 13.15
CA VAL A 74 30.88 12.49 13.76
C VAL A 74 30.54 13.65 12.79
N ASN A 75 31.24 13.76 11.66
CA ASN A 75 30.96 14.80 10.66
C ASN A 75 29.93 14.35 9.63
N LEU A 76 29.60 13.05 9.57
CA LEU A 76 28.46 12.60 8.79
C LEU A 76 27.18 12.98 9.53
N PRO A 77 26.28 13.77 8.92
CA PRO A 77 25.04 14.14 9.58
C PRO A 77 24.29 12.86 9.99
N GLU A 78 23.94 12.76 11.27
CA GLU A 78 22.93 11.81 11.70
C GLU A 78 21.70 12.05 10.84
N MET A 79 21.32 11.03 10.07
CA MET A 79 20.13 11.15 9.26
C MET A 79 18.92 11.08 10.18
N GLY A 80 18.35 12.26 10.44
CA GLY A 80 17.02 12.40 11.04
C GLY A 80 16.01 11.58 10.23
N TRP A 81 15.27 10.75 10.96
CA TRP A 81 14.28 9.80 10.46
C TRP A 81 13.05 10.47 9.87
N ASP A 82 12.81 11.71 10.28
CA ASP A 82 11.61 12.46 9.99
C ASP A 82 11.64 13.20 8.67
N GLY A 83 12.66 12.98 7.84
CA GLY A 83 13.06 13.64 6.60
C GLY A 83 12.07 14.37 5.67
N GLY A 84 11.10 15.13 6.18
CA GLY A 84 9.92 15.63 5.49
C GLY A 84 8.66 14.77 5.64
N SER A 85 8.63 13.79 6.55
CA SER A 85 7.43 13.06 6.95
C SER A 85 6.44 14.03 7.60
N ILE A 86 5.17 13.95 7.20
CA ILE A 86 4.12 14.83 7.72
C ILE A 86 2.83 14.06 7.93
N GLU A 87 2.13 14.40 9.00
CA GLU A 87 0.74 14.00 9.21
C GLU A 87 -0.15 14.78 8.24
N SER A 88 -1.18 14.13 7.69
CA SER A 88 -2.21 14.78 6.88
C SER A 88 -1.66 15.57 5.69
N ALA A 89 -0.67 14.99 4.98
CA ALA A 89 -0.19 15.50 3.69
C ALA A 89 -1.34 15.77 2.71
N SER A 90 -2.38 14.94 2.79
CA SER A 90 -3.74 15.24 2.34
C SER A 90 -4.76 14.66 3.33
N ILE A 91 -6.05 14.94 3.11
CA ILE A 91 -7.14 14.48 4.00
C ILE A 91 -7.17 12.96 4.25
N ASN A 92 -6.65 12.16 3.32
CA ASN A 92 -6.63 10.69 3.43
C ASN A 92 -5.21 10.11 3.42
N SER A 93 -4.18 10.95 3.42
CA SER A 93 -2.80 10.50 3.27
C SER A 93 -1.87 11.23 4.23
N ASP A 94 -1.11 10.46 4.97
CA ASP A 94 0.17 10.93 5.50
C ASP A 94 1.22 10.88 4.40
N ARG A 95 2.34 11.58 4.62
CA ARG A 95 3.54 11.38 3.82
C ARG A 95 4.57 10.71 4.70
N LEU A 96 5.01 9.52 4.28
CA LEU A 96 6.15 8.84 4.87
C LEU A 96 7.39 9.21 4.06
N VAL A 97 8.39 9.78 4.71
CA VAL A 97 9.72 9.98 4.13
C VAL A 97 10.74 9.23 4.95
N VAL A 98 11.54 8.41 4.28
CA VAL A 98 12.67 7.69 4.87
C VAL A 98 13.95 8.06 4.15
N ARG A 99 15.05 8.13 4.90
CA ARG A 99 16.35 8.53 4.40
C ARG A 99 17.40 7.51 4.80
N SER A 100 18.35 7.21 3.92
CA SER A 100 19.44 6.28 4.18
C SER A 100 20.68 6.69 3.39
N TRP A 101 21.88 6.40 3.90
CA TRP A 101 23.07 6.41 3.08
C TRP A 101 23.02 5.16 2.22
N SER A 102 23.45 5.24 0.97
CA SER A 102 23.43 4.11 0.06
C SER A 102 24.52 4.25 -0.99
N ASP A 103 25.20 3.15 -1.27
CA ASP A 103 26.08 2.99 -2.44
C ASP A 103 25.27 2.72 -3.71
N ARG A 104 23.94 2.60 -3.59
CA ARG A 104 22.99 2.35 -4.69
C ARG A 104 22.00 3.46 -4.85
N ASN A 105 21.75 3.85 -6.09
CA ASN A 105 20.79 4.89 -6.46
C ASN A 105 19.33 4.40 -6.40
N CYS A 106 18.38 5.22 -6.86
CA CYS A 106 16.95 4.89 -6.82
C CYS A 106 16.55 3.72 -7.73
N PHE A 107 17.39 3.35 -8.70
CA PHE A 107 17.20 2.21 -9.60
C PHE A 107 18.01 0.98 -9.18
N ASP A 108 18.55 0.98 -7.96
CA ASP A 108 19.38 -0.10 -7.39
C ASP A 108 20.76 -0.29 -8.05
N ASN A 109 21.14 0.60 -8.97
CA ASN A 109 22.45 0.63 -9.59
C ASN A 109 23.48 1.19 -8.61
N ARG A 110 24.67 0.57 -8.56
CA ARG A 110 25.79 1.06 -7.75
C ARG A 110 26.24 2.45 -8.23
N ASN A 111 26.68 3.27 -7.28
CA ASN A 111 27.22 4.58 -7.54
C ASN A 111 28.49 4.44 -8.40
N PRO A 112 28.56 5.08 -9.58
CA PRO A 112 29.77 5.07 -10.39
C PRO A 112 30.87 5.95 -9.79
N GLU A 113 30.52 6.92 -8.95
CA GLU A 113 31.50 7.73 -8.23
C GLU A 113 32.08 6.91 -7.07
N THR A 114 33.39 7.03 -6.86
CA THR A 114 34.11 6.26 -5.83
C THR A 114 34.63 7.14 -4.71
N ASP A 115 34.73 6.57 -3.52
CA ASP A 115 35.45 7.15 -2.40
C ASP A 115 36.99 7.06 -2.59
N PRO A 116 37.80 7.67 -1.71
CA PRO A 116 39.27 7.62 -1.80
C PRO A 116 39.85 6.20 -1.78
N GLU A 117 39.10 5.23 -1.26
CA GLU A 117 39.45 3.80 -1.22
C GLU A 117 39.11 3.07 -2.53
N GLY A 118 38.52 3.76 -3.51
CA GLY A 118 38.11 3.19 -4.80
C GLY A 118 36.83 2.36 -4.72
N LEU A 119 36.08 2.43 -3.61
CA LEU A 119 34.78 1.79 -3.46
C LEU A 119 33.66 2.75 -3.87
N PRO A 120 32.48 2.25 -4.30
CA PRO A 120 31.35 3.13 -4.61
C PRO A 120 31.02 4.09 -3.45
N ALA A 121 30.97 5.38 -3.75
CA ALA A 121 30.67 6.42 -2.77
C ALA A 121 29.23 6.28 -2.26
N PHE A 122 29.05 6.44 -0.95
CA PHE A 122 27.72 6.45 -0.34
C PHE A 122 27.10 7.84 -0.46
N TYR A 123 25.93 7.92 -1.10
CA TYR A 123 25.12 9.13 -1.22
C TYR A 123 23.84 8.99 -0.41
N ILE A 124 23.20 10.12 -0.12
CA ILE A 124 21.92 10.15 0.57
C ILE A 124 20.84 9.72 -0.42
N ARG A 125 20.05 8.72 -0.04
CA ARG A 125 18.84 8.31 -0.73
C ARG A 125 17.63 8.65 0.12
N VAL A 126 16.67 9.36 -0.47
CA VAL A 126 15.41 9.75 0.18
C VAL A 126 14.26 9.13 -0.58
N SER A 127 13.47 8.28 0.09
CA SER A 127 12.25 7.69 -0.46
C SER A 127 11.04 8.31 0.23
N SER A 128 10.10 8.83 -0.56
CA SER A 128 8.84 9.42 -0.08
C SER A 128 7.64 8.64 -0.61
N PHE A 129 6.66 8.37 0.24
CA PHE A 129 5.42 7.68 -0.07
C PHE A 129 4.22 8.53 0.34
N GLU A 130 3.28 8.70 -0.58
CA GLU A 130 2.07 9.50 -0.38
C GLU A 130 1.01 9.13 -1.44
N LEU A 131 -0.26 9.34 -1.14
CA LEU A 131 -1.33 9.27 -2.13
C LEU A 131 -1.32 10.46 -3.08
N ASN A 132 -1.53 10.19 -4.36
CA ASN A 132 -1.87 11.22 -5.33
C ASN A 132 -3.39 11.52 -5.30
N SER A 133 -3.81 12.53 -6.08
CA SER A 133 -5.22 12.92 -6.21
C SER A 133 -6.13 11.84 -6.81
N SER A 134 -5.56 10.84 -7.47
CA SER A 134 -6.28 9.71 -8.08
C SER A 134 -6.36 8.49 -7.17
N HIS A 135 -6.05 8.62 -5.87
CA HIS A 135 -6.04 7.50 -4.91
C HIS A 135 -5.00 6.41 -5.25
N GLY A 136 -3.93 6.77 -5.94
CA GLY A 136 -2.77 5.92 -6.15
C GLY A 136 -1.70 6.21 -5.11
N LEU A 137 -1.19 5.18 -4.44
CA LEU A 137 0.01 5.30 -3.62
C LEU A 137 1.21 5.47 -4.53
N THR A 138 1.93 6.57 -4.36
CA THR A 138 3.08 6.92 -5.18
C THR A 138 4.37 6.86 -4.39
N TRP A 139 5.47 6.61 -5.09
CA TRP A 139 6.82 6.65 -4.57
C TRP A 139 7.66 7.67 -5.35
N GLU A 140 8.33 8.55 -4.61
CA GLU A 140 9.34 9.46 -5.12
C GLU A 140 10.68 9.08 -4.49
N CYS A 141 11.74 9.09 -5.30
CA CYS A 141 13.09 8.83 -4.82
C CYS A 141 14.10 9.85 -5.32
N ARG A 142 14.87 10.37 -4.38
CA ARG A 142 15.96 11.31 -4.59
C ARG A 142 17.28 10.70 -4.16
N TYR A 143 18.34 11.03 -4.87
CA TYR A 143 19.69 10.53 -4.62
C TYR A 143 20.72 11.63 -4.88
N GLY A 144 21.71 11.78 -4.01
CA GLY A 144 22.77 12.79 -4.17
C GLY A 144 23.76 12.85 -3.01
N PRO A 145 24.91 13.52 -3.20
CA PRO A 145 26.00 13.56 -2.23
C PRO A 145 25.65 14.27 -0.93
N SER A 146 24.72 15.23 -0.98
CA SER A 146 24.28 16.03 0.16
C SER A 146 22.77 16.31 0.07
N LEU A 147 22.16 16.75 1.17
CA LEU A 147 20.72 17.10 1.19
C LEU A 147 20.36 18.25 0.22
N THR A 148 21.32 19.13 -0.06
CA THR A 148 21.17 20.26 -0.99
C THR A 148 21.38 19.87 -2.45
N GLU A 149 22.04 18.75 -2.72
CA GLU A 149 22.39 18.26 -4.07
C GLU A 149 21.59 17.01 -4.47
N LEU A 150 20.51 16.71 -3.75
CA LEU A 150 19.60 15.59 -4.04
C LEU A 150 18.88 15.77 -5.39
N VAL A 151 19.14 14.87 -6.33
CA VAL A 151 18.47 14.81 -7.63
C VAL A 151 17.25 13.88 -7.58
N ASN A 152 16.12 14.34 -8.12
CA ASN A 152 14.92 13.53 -8.33
C ASN A 152 15.12 12.53 -9.46
N GLN A 153 15.40 11.27 -9.10
CA GLN A 153 15.60 10.18 -10.06
C GLN A 153 14.30 9.45 -10.39
N VAL A 154 13.42 9.27 -9.39
CA VAL A 154 12.07 8.70 -9.57
C VAL A 154 11.05 9.72 -9.09
N ARG A 155 10.11 10.09 -9.95
CA ARG A 155 9.12 11.13 -9.67
C ARG A 155 7.72 10.55 -9.63
N ARG A 156 7.14 10.45 -8.41
CA ARG A 156 5.76 10.02 -8.16
C ARG A 156 5.34 8.76 -8.94
N GLN A 157 6.20 7.76 -8.98
CA GLN A 157 5.91 6.47 -9.61
C GLN A 157 4.74 5.82 -8.87
N GLY A 158 3.68 5.44 -9.58
CA GLY A 158 2.58 4.68 -8.98
C GLY A 158 3.06 3.30 -8.53
N LEU A 159 2.81 2.97 -7.26
CA LEU A 159 3.06 1.64 -6.69
C LEU A 159 1.79 0.81 -6.74
N VAL A 160 0.71 1.33 -6.17
CA VAL A 160 -0.55 0.62 -5.96
C VAL A 160 -1.70 1.58 -6.19
N GLN A 161 -2.74 1.11 -6.88
CA GLN A 161 -3.95 1.88 -7.15
C GLN A 161 -5.05 1.56 -6.14
N ASN A 162 -6.09 2.39 -6.12
CA ASN A 162 -7.29 2.21 -5.31
C ASN A 162 -7.02 2.21 -3.79
N VAL A 163 -6.15 3.10 -3.34
CA VAL A 163 -5.85 3.34 -1.93
C VAL A 163 -6.70 4.51 -1.42
N ASP A 164 -7.71 4.20 -0.64
CA ASP A 164 -8.64 5.20 -0.09
C ASP A 164 -8.06 5.92 1.14
N SER A 165 -7.10 5.33 1.86
CA SER A 165 -6.37 5.97 2.96
C SER A 165 -4.99 5.36 3.16
N PHE A 166 -3.99 6.20 3.46
CA PHE A 166 -2.63 5.82 3.83
C PHE A 166 -2.21 6.59 5.08
N GLN A 167 -1.93 5.90 6.17
CA GLN A 167 -1.59 6.50 7.46
C GLN A 167 -0.27 5.93 8.00
N ALA A 168 0.46 6.73 8.76
CA ALA A 168 1.78 6.38 9.29
C ALA A 168 1.95 6.85 10.74
N LEU A 169 2.34 5.91 11.60
CA LEU A 169 2.77 6.15 12.97
C LEU A 169 4.23 5.75 13.14
N PHE A 170 4.94 6.48 13.98
CA PHE A 170 6.36 6.31 14.27
C PHE A 170 6.51 5.73 15.67
N GLY A 171 7.29 4.66 15.77
CA GLY A 171 7.61 4.01 17.03
C GLY A 171 8.76 4.72 17.70
N GLU A 172 8.47 5.42 18.79
CA GLU A 172 9.47 6.11 19.60
C GLU A 172 9.92 5.21 20.75
N ASP A 173 11.23 5.03 20.84
CA ASP A 173 11.98 4.50 21.96
C ASP A 173 12.42 5.69 22.83
N THR A 174 11.87 5.77 24.04
CA THR A 174 12.07 6.90 24.96
C THR A 174 13.14 6.63 26.02
N ASN A 175 13.58 5.38 26.16
CA ASN A 175 14.53 4.95 27.18
C ASN A 175 15.84 4.38 26.59
N GLN A 176 15.96 4.35 25.27
CA GLN A 176 17.10 3.87 24.48
C GLN A 176 17.41 2.38 24.66
N ASP A 177 16.39 1.56 24.95
CA ASP A 177 16.54 0.10 25.06
C ASP A 177 16.35 -0.65 23.72
N HIS A 178 16.18 0.10 22.62
CA HIS A 178 15.91 -0.38 21.26
C HIS A 178 14.52 -1.01 21.08
N VAL A 179 13.60 -0.76 22.01
CA VAL A 179 12.20 -1.20 21.94
C VAL A 179 11.30 0.02 21.80
N VAL A 180 10.22 -0.13 21.02
CA VAL A 180 9.23 0.94 20.85
C VAL A 180 8.37 1.04 22.11
N ASP A 181 8.42 2.18 22.79
CA ASP A 181 7.58 2.48 23.96
C ASP A 181 6.21 3.02 23.56
N ARG A 182 6.16 3.85 22.52
CA ARG A 182 4.91 4.48 22.06
C ARG A 182 4.88 4.72 20.56
N TRP A 183 3.66 4.80 20.03
CA TRP A 183 3.39 5.15 18.64
C TRP A 183 2.89 6.59 18.57
N VAL A 184 3.58 7.42 17.80
CA VAL A 184 3.27 8.85 17.66
C VAL A 184 3.15 9.24 16.19
N LYS A 185 2.44 10.33 15.92
CA LYS A 185 2.34 10.90 14.58
C LYS A 185 3.62 11.61 14.17
N ALA A 186 3.77 11.86 12.87
CA ALA A 186 4.90 12.64 12.36
C ALA A 186 4.99 14.01 13.05
N GLY A 187 6.14 14.34 13.63
CA GLY A 187 6.39 15.62 14.32
C GLY A 187 5.94 15.65 15.79
N HIS A 188 5.37 14.57 16.32
CA HIS A 188 4.85 14.49 17.69
C HIS A 188 5.70 13.61 18.65
N TRP A 189 6.97 13.38 18.32
CA TRP A 189 7.96 12.72 19.18
C TRP A 189 8.69 13.72 20.08
N ASN A 190 9.24 13.25 21.21
CA ASN A 190 10.10 14.05 22.08
C ASN A 190 11.49 14.21 21.45
N GLN A 191 12.02 13.12 20.86
CA GLN A 191 13.32 13.11 20.20
C GLN A 191 13.24 12.34 18.89
N ALA A 192 13.52 13.01 17.76
CA ALA A 192 13.50 12.39 16.44
C ALA A 192 14.52 11.24 16.31
N THR A 193 15.60 11.27 17.08
CA THR A 193 16.66 10.24 17.12
C THR A 193 16.21 8.94 17.79
N GLY A 194 15.12 8.98 18.58
CA GLY A 194 14.51 7.84 19.26
C GLY A 194 13.50 7.06 18.40
N ILE A 195 13.37 7.37 17.10
CA ILE A 195 12.48 6.61 16.23
C ILE A 195 13.14 5.28 15.82
N SER A 196 12.51 4.17 16.18
CA SER A 196 13.01 2.80 15.98
C SER A 196 12.15 1.96 15.02
N GLY A 197 10.99 2.47 14.60
CA GLY A 197 10.16 1.80 13.59
C GLY A 197 9.02 2.65 13.07
N VAL A 198 8.29 2.11 12.10
CA VAL A 198 7.10 2.72 11.51
C VAL A 198 5.98 1.69 11.47
N ARG A 199 4.76 2.10 11.80
CA ARG A 199 3.52 1.35 11.60
C ARG A 199 2.71 2.05 10.53
N LEU A 200 2.24 1.31 9.56
CA LEU A 200 1.56 1.81 8.38
C LEU A 200 0.18 1.18 8.26
N GLY A 201 -0.80 2.01 7.93
CA GLY A 201 -2.18 1.63 7.68
C GLY A 201 -2.59 1.98 6.25
N LEU A 202 -3.20 1.02 5.56
CA LEU A 202 -3.70 1.18 4.20
C LEU A 202 -5.17 0.73 4.15
N LEU A 203 -6.05 1.59 3.63
CA LEU A 203 -7.39 1.20 3.22
C LEU A 203 -7.40 0.98 1.71
N LEU A 204 -7.44 -0.27 1.28
CA LEU A 204 -7.50 -0.62 -0.14
C LEU A 204 -8.94 -0.89 -0.56
N SER A 205 -9.27 -0.51 -1.79
CA SER A 205 -10.56 -0.77 -2.42
C SER A 205 -10.42 -1.62 -3.68
N SER A 206 -11.47 -2.37 -4.02
CA SER A 206 -11.52 -3.15 -5.26
C SER A 206 -11.66 -2.26 -6.50
N GLU A 207 -11.36 -2.83 -7.66
CA GLU A 207 -11.66 -2.17 -8.93
C GLU A 207 -13.16 -2.16 -9.19
N ASP A 208 -13.79 -3.33 -9.13
CA ASP A 208 -15.22 -3.47 -9.39
C ASP A 208 -16.07 -3.24 -8.15
N ARG A 209 -17.32 -2.84 -8.39
CA ARG A 209 -18.40 -2.86 -7.41
C ARG A 209 -18.85 -4.31 -7.14
N VAL A 210 -19.05 -4.64 -5.86
CA VAL A 210 -19.54 -5.96 -5.41
C VAL A 210 -20.74 -5.89 -4.47
N SER A 211 -21.12 -4.70 -4.01
CA SER A 211 -22.28 -4.50 -3.14
C SER A 211 -23.04 -3.21 -3.49
N GLU A 212 -24.14 -2.95 -2.79
CA GLU A 212 -24.85 -1.68 -2.89
C GLU A 212 -24.01 -0.49 -2.39
N PRO A 213 -24.18 0.70 -2.98
CA PRO A 213 -23.36 1.86 -2.72
C PRO A 213 -23.77 2.48 -1.38
N VAL A 214 -23.07 2.08 -0.33
CA VAL A 214 -23.27 2.57 1.02
C VAL A 214 -21.96 3.18 1.52
N LYS A 215 -22.05 4.24 2.33
CA LYS A 215 -20.89 4.83 3.00
C LYS A 215 -20.57 4.02 4.25
N TYR A 216 -19.30 3.70 4.42
CA TYR A 216 -18.76 3.02 5.60
C TYR A 216 -17.62 3.83 6.18
N THR A 217 -17.36 3.63 7.47
CA THR A 217 -16.19 4.16 8.17
C THR A 217 -15.24 3.03 8.49
N PHE A 218 -13.95 3.29 8.35
CA PHE A 218 -12.88 2.32 8.59
C PHE A 218 -11.85 2.93 9.54
N PRO A 219 -11.54 2.29 10.68
CA PRO A 219 -10.36 2.66 11.45
C PRO A 219 -9.11 2.28 10.66
N VAL A 220 -8.18 3.22 10.52
CA VAL A 220 -6.88 3.01 9.87
C VAL A 220 -5.84 3.63 10.80
N LEU A 221 -5.18 2.78 11.60
CA LEU A 221 -4.37 3.23 12.74
C LEU A 221 -5.17 4.15 13.68
N ASP A 222 -4.70 5.37 13.90
CA ASP A 222 -5.29 6.39 14.76
C ASP A 222 -6.23 7.35 14.00
N ALA A 223 -6.46 7.12 12.71
CA ALA A 223 -7.40 7.88 11.88
C ALA A 223 -8.66 7.09 11.52
N THR A 224 -9.71 7.81 11.12
CA THR A 224 -10.95 7.22 10.61
C THR A 224 -11.16 7.61 9.16
N ALA A 225 -10.96 6.66 8.26
CA ALA A 225 -11.21 6.83 6.83
C ALA A 225 -12.70 6.66 6.51
N ARG A 226 -13.22 7.47 5.58
CA ARG A 226 -14.62 7.42 5.13
C ARG A 226 -14.68 6.97 3.68
N SER A 227 -15.45 5.92 3.39
CA SER A 227 -15.62 5.45 2.02
C SER A 227 -16.58 6.31 1.20
N ARG A 228 -16.38 6.27 -0.11
CA ARG A 228 -17.39 6.71 -1.07
C ARG A 228 -18.52 5.68 -1.12
N ALA A 229 -19.72 6.14 -1.46
CA ALA A 229 -20.87 5.26 -1.72
C ALA A 229 -20.76 4.71 -3.16
N ASP A 230 -19.82 3.79 -3.39
CA ASP A 230 -19.50 3.24 -4.72
C ASP A 230 -19.66 1.71 -4.81
N GLY A 231 -19.98 1.05 -3.69
CA GLY A 231 -20.20 -0.39 -3.61
C GLY A 231 -18.94 -1.23 -3.84
N LYS A 232 -17.75 -0.62 -3.79
CA LYS A 232 -16.47 -1.32 -3.85
C LYS A 232 -16.18 -2.03 -2.54
N LEU A 233 -15.61 -3.23 -2.64
CA LEU A 233 -15.05 -3.95 -1.51
C LEU A 233 -13.88 -3.15 -0.94
N ARG A 234 -13.75 -3.10 0.38
CA ARG A 234 -12.65 -2.43 1.07
C ARG A 234 -12.05 -3.30 2.15
N ARG A 235 -10.75 -3.17 2.36
CA ARG A 235 -10.04 -3.87 3.43
C ARG A 235 -8.92 -3.01 3.98
N VAL A 236 -8.83 -2.99 5.31
CA VAL A 236 -7.73 -2.36 6.05
C VAL A 236 -6.57 -3.34 6.15
N PHE A 237 -5.38 -2.85 5.89
CA PHE A 237 -4.12 -3.55 6.11
C PHE A 237 -3.24 -2.71 7.01
N GLU A 238 -2.71 -3.34 8.05
CA GLU A 238 -1.78 -2.71 8.98
C GLU A 238 -0.52 -3.55 9.06
N PHE A 239 0.63 -2.90 9.05
CA PHE A 239 1.91 -3.57 9.23
C PHE A 239 2.89 -2.65 9.93
N ALA A 240 3.84 -3.24 10.65
CA ALA A 240 4.94 -2.53 11.26
C ALA A 240 6.26 -3.00 10.66
N ALA A 241 7.18 -2.05 10.47
CA ALA A 241 8.53 -2.32 10.04
C ALA A 241 9.49 -1.63 11.02
N ALA A 242 10.38 -2.42 11.60
CA ALA A 242 11.49 -1.91 12.38
C ALA A 242 12.54 -1.30 11.44
N ILE A 243 13.22 -0.29 11.96
CA ILE A 243 14.39 0.30 11.35
C ILE A 243 15.60 -0.56 11.75
N ARG A 244 16.30 -1.13 10.76
CA ARG A 244 17.33 -2.12 11.06
C ARG A 244 18.54 -1.54 11.79
N SER A 245 18.94 -0.30 11.51
CA SER A 245 20.08 0.31 12.21
C SER A 245 19.76 0.73 13.65
N LYS A 246 18.50 0.61 14.08
CA LYS A 246 18.02 0.96 15.43
C LYS A 246 17.61 -0.25 16.26
N THR A 247 17.50 -1.42 15.66
CA THR A 247 17.22 -2.68 16.34
C THR A 247 18.47 -3.55 16.20
N GLY A 248 19.23 -3.69 17.30
CA GLY A 248 20.46 -4.50 17.37
C GLY A 248 20.26 -5.96 17.00
#